data_AF-A0A843DKV9-F1
#
_entry.id   AF-A0A843DKV9-F1
#
_cell.length_a   1.000
_cell.length_b   1.000
_cell.length_c   1.000
_cell.angle_alpha   90.00
_cell.angle_beta   90.00
_cell.angle_gamma   90.00
#
_symmetry.space_group_name_H-M   'P 1'
#
loop_
_entity.id
_entity.type
_entity.pdbx_description
1 polymer ?
#
loop_
_entity_poly.entity_id
_entity_poly.type
_entity_poly.pdbx_seq_one_letter_code
_entity_poly.pdbx_strand_id
1 'polypeptide(L)' 'MIPTWRTHAKLRDRKELAILVMEEGSVPAIARRVGCSKSSVKSALLFHGLAQQETVRKKV' A
#
# COMPACT_ATOMS: atom_id res chain seq x y z
N MET A 1 -14.77 -13.26 -2.04
CA MET A 1 -13.30 -13.35 -2.27
C MET A 1 -12.62 -12.41 -1.26
N ILE A 2 -11.86 -12.92 -0.30
CA ILE A 2 -11.15 -12.07 0.67
C ILE A 2 -9.93 -11.51 -0.05
N PRO A 3 -9.73 -10.19 -0.08
CA PRO A 3 -8.59 -9.64 -0.78
C PRO A 3 -7.31 -9.98 0.00
N THR A 4 -6.27 -10.43 -0.70
CA THR A 4 -5.05 -10.98 -0.09
C THR A 4 -4.32 -9.97 0.79
N TRP A 5 -4.53 -8.66 0.62
CA TRP A 5 -3.97 -7.69 1.56
C TRP A 5 -4.53 -7.80 2.99
N ARG A 6 -5.75 -8.33 3.19
CA ARG A 6 -6.32 -8.54 4.54
C ARG A 6 -5.62 -9.65 5.32
N THR A 7 -4.95 -10.59 4.64
CA THR A 7 -4.16 -11.63 5.31
C THR A 7 -2.78 -11.11 5.72
N HIS A 8 -2.34 -9.96 5.20
CA HIS A 8 -1.10 -9.30 5.61
C HIS A 8 -1.39 -8.25 6.70
N ALA A 9 -0.95 -8.51 7.93
CA ALA A 9 -1.13 -7.59 9.06
C ALA A 9 -0.63 -6.16 8.74
N LYS A 10 0.49 -6.05 8.00
CA LYS A 10 1.10 -4.78 7.57
C LYS A 10 0.24 -3.93 6.63
N LEU A 11 -0.66 -4.55 5.84
CA LEU A 11 -1.57 -3.84 4.94
C LEU A 11 -2.95 -3.61 5.55
N ARG A 12 -3.26 -4.32 6.64
CA ARG A 12 -4.51 -4.16 7.40
C ARG A 12 -4.47 -2.96 8.33
N ASP A 13 -3.29 -2.63 8.85
CA ASP A 13 -3.13 -1.50 9.75
C ASP A 13 -2.82 -0.22 8.95
N ARG A 14 -3.62 0.84 9.19
CA ARG A 14 -3.45 2.11 8.48
C ARG A 14 -2.09 2.73 8.77
N LYS A 15 -1.58 2.60 10.00
CA LYS A 15 -0.29 3.21 10.38
C LYS A 15 0.88 2.50 9.70
N GLU A 16 0.88 1.17 9.72
CA GLU A 16 1.88 0.36 9.01
C GLU A 16 1.87 0.66 7.51
N LEU A 17 0.68 0.76 6.90
CA LEU A 17 0.55 1.10 5.49
C LEU A 17 1.07 2.52 5.19
N ALA A 18 0.81 3.49 6.07
CA ALA A 18 1.33 4.85 5.91
C ALA A 18 2.87 4.89 6.02
N ILE A 19 3.47 4.13 6.93
CA ILE A 19 4.94 4.02 7.06
C ILE A 19 5.52 3.41 5.78
N LEU A 20 4.93 2.31 5.27
CA LEU A 20 5.36 1.69 4.01
C LEU A 20 5.26 2.65 2.83
N VAL A 21 4.21 3.46 2.77
CA VAL A 21 4.06 4.51 1.74
C VAL A 21 5.12 5.59 1.90
N MET A 22 5.47 5.99 3.12
CA MET A 22 6.51 6.99 3.35
C MET A 22 7.93 6.47 3.04
N GLU A 23 8.24 5.23 3.42
CA GLU A 23 9.54 4.59 3.18
C GLU A 23 9.75 4.28 1.70
N GLU A 24 8.83 3.53 1.07
CA GLU A 24 9.02 3.03 -0.29
C GLU A 24 8.55 4.03 -1.35
N GLY A 25 7.55 4.87 -1.04
CA GLY A 25 7.00 5.88 -1.94
C GLY A 25 6.27 5.35 -3.18
N SER A 26 6.10 4.03 -3.33
CA SER A 26 5.54 3.43 -4.55
C SER A 26 4.91 2.06 -4.31
N VAL A 27 3.69 1.85 -4.84
CA VAL A 27 2.99 0.55 -4.81
C VAL A 27 3.81 -0.65 -5.27
N PRO A 28 4.56 -0.63 -6.40
CA PRO A 28 5.34 -1.79 -6.80
C PRO A 28 6.43 -2.17 -5.78
N ALA A 29 6.98 -1.19 -5.06
CA ALA A 29 8.01 -1.39 -4.07
C ALA A 29 7.41 -1.97 -2.76
N ILE A 30 6.29 -1.39 -2.30
CA ILE A 30 5.49 -1.93 -1.17
C ILE A 30 5.04 -3.37 -1.46
N ALA A 31 4.54 -3.65 -2.67
CA ALA A 31 4.11 -4.98 -3.09
C ALA A 31 5.25 -6.00 -3.00
N ARG A 32 6.45 -5.64 -3.46
CA ARG A 32 7.66 -6.49 -3.35
C ARG A 32 8.07 -6.70 -1.90
N ARG A 33 8.06 -5.66 -1.07
CA ARG A 33 8.49 -5.72 0.34
C ARG A 33 7.53 -6.53 1.21
N VAL A 34 6.24 -6.44 0.96
CA VAL A 34 5.20 -7.19 1.68
C VAL A 34 5.01 -8.60 1.11
N GLY A 35 5.42 -8.84 -0.14
CA GLY A 35 5.23 -10.11 -0.83
C GLY A 35 3.79 -10.32 -1.29
N CYS A 36 3.15 -9.27 -1.82
CA CYS A 36 1.77 -9.31 -2.27
C CYS A 36 1.60 -8.69 -3.66
N SER A 37 0.42 -8.86 -4.25
CA SER A 37 0.11 -8.28 -5.57
C SER A 37 -0.08 -6.76 -5.49
N LYS A 38 0.35 -6.04 -6.53
CA LYS A 38 0.14 -4.58 -6.65
C LYS A 38 -1.32 -4.17 -6.50
N SER A 39 -2.24 -4.96 -7.06
CA SER A 39 -3.69 -4.74 -6.93
C SER A 39 -4.15 -4.80 -5.47
N SER A 40 -3.56 -5.69 -4.67
CA SER A 40 -3.86 -5.81 -3.24
C SER A 40 -3.37 -4.58 -2.46
N VAL A 41 -2.17 -4.07 -2.76
CA VAL A 41 -1.69 -2.81 -2.17
C VAL A 41 -2.60 -1.64 -2.56
N LYS A 42 -3.02 -1.54 -3.83
CA LYS A 42 -3.96 -0.49 -4.28
C LYS A 42 -5.30 -0.56 -3.54
N SER A 43 -5.86 -1.76 -3.38
CA SER A 43 -7.11 -1.92 -2.63
C SER A 43 -6.95 -1.55 -1.15
N ALA A 44 -5.83 -1.88 -0.52
CA ALA A 44 -5.53 -1.46 0.85
C ALA A 44 -5.40 0.07 0.97
N LEU A 45 -4.66 0.71 0.04
CA LEU A 45 -4.51 2.16 -0.01
C LEU A 45 -5.85 2.86 -0.22
N LEU A 46 -6.69 2.34 -1.11
CA LEU A 46 -8.04 2.87 -1.34
C LEU A 46 -8.90 2.73 -0.08
N PHE A 47 -8.89 1.55 0.54
CA PHE A 47 -9.66 1.25 1.75
C PHE A 47 -9.28 2.14 2.94
N HIS A 48 -7.99 2.44 3.09
CA HIS A 48 -7.46 3.29 4.17
C HIS A 48 -7.40 4.79 3.83
N GLY A 49 -7.85 5.19 2.63
CA GLY A 49 -7.83 6.58 2.19
C GLY A 49 -6.43 7.14 1.91
N LEU A 50 -5.45 6.28 1.62
CA LEU A 50 -4.05 6.62 1.34
C LEU A 50 -3.73 6.65 -0.16
N ALA A 51 -4.70 6.35 -1.03
CA ALA A 51 -4.51 6.29 -2.48
C ALA A 51 -3.98 7.60 -3.11
N GLN A 52 -4.21 8.75 -2.48
CA GLN A 52 -3.71 10.05 -2.95
C GLN A 52 -2.21 10.27 -2.68
N GLN A 53 -1.62 9.56 -1.71
CA GLN A 53 -0.21 9.74 -1.32
C GLN A 53 0.77 9.11 -2.32
N GLU A 54 0.33 8.16 -3.15
CA GLU A 54 1.14 7.55 -4.21
C GLU A 54 1.51 8.57 -5.31
N THR A 55 0.62 9.52 -5.59
CA THR A 55 0.78 10.48 -6.71
C THR A 55 1.67 11.66 -6.35
N VAL A 56 1.81 12.01 -5.07
CA VAL A 56 2.50 13.25 -4.64
C VAL A 56 4.01 13.23 -4.92
N ARG A 57 4.63 12.04 -5.11
CA ARG A 57 6.05 11.95 -5.51
C ARG A 57 6.30 12.02 -7.02
N LYS A 58 5.29 12.25 -7.86
CA LYS A 58 5.50 12.69 -9.26
C LYS A 58 5.34 14.20 -9.36
N LYS A 59 6.37 14.93 -8.95
CA LYS A 59 6.61 16.29 -9.45
C LYS A 59 8.11 16.44 -9.73
N VAL A 60 8.44 16.16 -11.00
CA VAL A 60 9.61 16.73 -11.69
C VAL A 60 9.39 18.24 -11.81
#